data_AF-A0A183VG92-F1
#
_entry.id   AF-A0A183VG92-F1
#
_cell.length_a   1.000
_cell.length_b   1.000
_cell.length_c   1.000
_cell.angle_alpha   90.00
_cell.angle_beta   90.00
_cell.angle_gamma   90.00
#
_symmetry.space_group_name_H-M   'P 1'
#
loop_
_entity.id
_entity.type
_entity.pdbx_description
1 polymer ?
#
loop_
_entity_poly.entity_id
_entity_poly.type
_entity_poly.pdbx_seq_one_letter_code
_entity_poly.pdbx_strand_id
1 'polypeptide(L)'
;MPCLIVGDFNACLNQNSVIHLSGSLEAFIRQCSVRQLVNGATRQDNMLDLVFTNDLTPVNEALVGEDFSTSDYGSIHFEVIVKPPVPSPHGYRDFSWASLG
;
A
#
# COMPACT_ATOMS: atom_id res chain seq x y z
N MET A 1 -6.36 -7.30 13.56
CA MET A 1 -4.91 -7.15 13.33
C MET A 1 -4.74 -6.13 12.22
N PRO A 2 -3.95 -5.06 12.44
CA PRO A 2 -3.63 -4.10 11.39
C PRO A 2 -2.92 -4.80 10.22
N CYS A 3 -3.30 -4.46 9.00
CA CYS A 3 -2.76 -5.05 7.78
C CYS A 3 -2.60 -3.95 6.72
N LEU A 4 -1.41 -3.92 6.12
CA LEU A 4 -1.07 -3.07 4.99
C LEU A 4 -0.83 -3.94 3.76
N ILE A 5 -1.41 -3.56 2.64
CA ILE A 5 -1.23 -4.21 1.33
C ILE A 5 -0.61 -3.17 0.40
N VAL A 6 0.57 -3.46 -0.13
CA VAL A 6 1.31 -2.59 -1.05
C VAL A 6 1.67 -3.41 -2.28
N GLY A 7 1.44 -2.87 -3.47
CA GLY A 7 1.90 -3.52 -4.70
C GLY A 7 1.48 -2.78 -5.96
N ASP A 8 2.02 -3.28 -7.08
CA ASP A 8 1.61 -2.92 -8.43
C ASP A 8 0.36 -3.73 -8.80
N PHE A 9 -0.78 -3.06 -8.95
CA PHE A 9 -2.05 -3.68 -9.30
C PHE A 9 -2.36 -3.58 -10.80
N ASN A 10 -1.52 -2.88 -11.57
CA ASN A 10 -1.76 -2.55 -12.97
C ASN A 10 -3.18 -2.01 -13.22
N ALA A 11 -3.69 -1.20 -12.28
CA ALA A 11 -5.04 -0.69 -12.31
C ALA A 11 -5.13 0.54 -13.23
N CYS A 12 -5.90 0.44 -14.32
CA CYS A 12 -6.04 1.58 -15.24
C CYS A 12 -6.95 2.66 -14.66
N LEU A 13 -6.56 3.92 -14.82
CA LEU A 13 -7.45 5.06 -14.60
C LEU A 13 -8.41 5.20 -15.78
N ASN A 14 -9.66 5.54 -15.51
CA ASN A 14 -10.59 5.98 -16.57
C ASN A 14 -10.46 7.49 -16.80
N GLN A 15 -11.17 8.01 -17.81
CA GLN A 15 -11.16 9.43 -18.21
C GLN A 15 -11.57 10.41 -17.08
N ASN A 16 -12.17 9.92 -16.00
CA ASN A 16 -12.61 10.72 -14.85
C ASN A 16 -11.68 10.59 -13.64
N SER A 17 -10.46 10.07 -13.81
CA SER A 17 -9.52 9.78 -12.71
C SER A 17 -10.06 8.79 -11.68
N VAL A 18 -11.03 7.95 -12.07
CA VAL A 18 -11.53 6.86 -11.23
C VAL A 18 -10.78 5.59 -11.60
N ILE A 19 -10.25 4.88 -10.60
CA ILE A 19 -9.58 3.60 -10.82
C ILE A 19 -10.61 2.57 -11.27
N HIS A 20 -10.38 1.97 -12.44
CA HIS A 20 -11.13 0.80 -12.84
C HIS A 20 -10.44 -0.45 -12.28
N LEU A 21 -10.78 -0.80 -11.05
CA LEU A 21 -10.34 -2.05 -10.44
C LEU A 21 -11.03 -3.23 -11.16
N SER A 22 -10.34 -4.36 -11.27
CA SER A 22 -11.02 -5.59 -11.70
C SER A 22 -12.16 -5.91 -10.73
N GLY A 23 -13.24 -6.53 -11.22
CA GLY A 23 -14.39 -6.85 -10.36
C GLY A 23 -14.03 -7.73 -9.15
N SER A 24 -12.99 -8.56 -9.27
CA SER A 24 -12.46 -9.36 -8.15
C SER A 24 -11.73 -8.51 -7.11
N LEU A 25 -10.95 -7.50 -7.53
CA LEU A 25 -10.27 -6.59 -6.62
C LEU A 25 -11.26 -5.66 -5.90
N GLU A 26 -12.27 -5.16 -6.60
CA GLU A 26 -13.34 -4.38 -5.98
C GLU A 26 -14.11 -5.21 -4.94
N ALA A 27 -14.45 -6.46 -5.27
CA ALA A 27 -15.10 -7.37 -4.34
C ALA A 27 -14.23 -7.64 -3.10
N PHE A 28 -12.93 -7.86 -3.29
CA PHE A 28 -11.96 -8.03 -2.20
C PHE A 28 -11.93 -6.80 -1.28
N ILE A 29 -11.81 -5.59 -1.84
CA ILE A 29 -11.75 -4.35 -1.07
C ILE A 29 -13.01 -4.19 -0.20
N ARG A 30 -14.19 -4.45 -0.78
CA ARG A 30 -15.47 -4.42 -0.06
C ARG A 30 -15.54 -5.48 1.03
N GLN A 31 -15.18 -6.73 0.72
CA GLN A 31 -15.27 -7.85 1.66
C GLN A 31 -14.30 -7.68 2.84
N CYS A 32 -13.08 -7.21 2.57
CA CYS A 32 -12.04 -7.03 3.58
C CYS A 32 -12.11 -5.68 4.30
N SER A 33 -13.02 -4.78 3.90
CA SER A 33 -13.16 -3.43 4.46
C SER A 33 -11.84 -2.66 4.49
N VAL A 34 -11.01 -2.85 3.47
CA VAL A 34 -9.74 -2.14 3.32
C VAL A 34 -9.97 -0.80 2.61
N ARG A 35 -9.15 0.19 2.96
CA ARG A 35 -9.21 1.56 2.41
C ARG A 35 -7.93 1.86 1.67
N GLN A 36 -8.05 2.50 0.53
CA GLN A 36 -6.92 2.99 -0.25
C GLN A 36 -6.30 4.21 0.44
N LEU A 37 -4.97 4.27 0.47
CA LEU A 37 -4.21 5.35 1.10
C LEU A 37 -3.59 6.33 0.12
N VAL A 38 -3.28 5.88 -1.10
CA VAL A 38 -2.66 6.69 -2.14
C VAL A 38 -3.72 7.13 -3.13
N ASN A 39 -3.74 8.42 -3.48
CA ASN A 39 -4.64 8.94 -4.50
C ASN A 39 -3.87 9.86 -5.45
N GLY A 40 -3.00 9.26 -6.26
CA GLY A 40 -2.12 9.96 -7.17
C GLY A 40 -1.57 9.03 -8.25
N ALA A 41 -1.16 9.60 -9.38
CA ALA A 41 -0.53 8.83 -10.43
C ALA A 41 0.86 8.37 -9.99
N THR A 42 1.13 7.08 -10.13
CA THR A 42 2.40 6.45 -9.77
C THR A 42 3.23 6.10 -11.00
N ARG A 43 2.68 6.28 -12.20
CA ARG A 43 3.42 6.20 -13.46
C ARG A 43 2.75 7.06 -14.52
N GLN A 44 3.41 8.16 -14.92
CA GLN A 44 2.81 9.16 -15.83
C GLN A 44 1.45 9.64 -15.29
N ASP A 45 0.38 9.47 -16.07
CA ASP A 45 -1.00 9.78 -15.68
C ASP A 45 -1.76 8.56 -15.14
N ASN A 46 -1.07 7.44 -14.86
CA ASN A 46 -1.68 6.19 -14.39
C ASN A 46 -1.40 5.96 -12.90
N MET A 47 -2.39 5.42 -12.18
CA MET A 47 -2.26 4.97 -10.79
C MET A 47 -2.23 3.44 -10.76
N LEU A 48 -1.05 2.88 -11.00
CA LEU A 48 -0.84 1.44 -11.13
C LEU A 48 -0.52 0.79 -9.78
N ASP A 49 0.30 1.47 -8.99
CA ASP A 49 0.57 1.09 -7.60
C ASP A 49 -0.49 1.61 -6.64
N LEU A 50 -0.94 0.74 -5.74
CA LEU A 50 -1.93 1.06 -4.73
C LEU A 50 -1.43 0.62 -3.36
N VAL A 51 -1.90 1.34 -2.34
CA VAL A 51 -1.69 0.98 -0.94
C VAL A 51 -3.05 0.90 -0.27
N PHE A 52 -3.31 -0.22 0.40
CA PHE A 52 -4.54 -0.44 1.17
C PHE A 52 -4.23 -0.74 2.64
N THR A 53 -5.12 -0.32 3.53
CA THR A 53 -5.09 -0.69 4.95
C THR A 53 -6.48 -1.02 5.49
N ASN A 54 -6.57 -1.94 6.44
CA ASN A 54 -7.79 -2.15 7.25
C ASN A 54 -7.81 -1.30 8.54
N ASP A 55 -6.73 -0.57 8.82
CA ASP A 55 -6.59 0.26 10.02
C ASP A 55 -5.84 1.55 9.65
N LEU A 56 -6.48 2.70 9.85
CA LEU A 56 -5.90 4.04 9.62
C LEU A 56 -5.12 4.55 10.83
N THR A 57 -5.28 3.92 11.99
CA THR A 57 -4.63 4.37 13.23
C THR A 57 -3.10 4.37 13.14
N PRO A 58 -2.45 3.36 12.53
CA PRO A 58 -1.00 3.30 12.48
C PRO A 58 -0.42 3.90 11.20
N VAL A 59 -1.20 4.53 10.31
CA VAL A 59 -0.69 5.00 9.00
C VAL A 59 -1.06 6.45 8.75
N ASN A 60 -0.07 7.28 8.44
CA ASN A 60 -0.28 8.67 8.00
C ASN A 60 -0.72 8.72 6.52
N GLU A 61 -1.04 9.91 6.01
CA GLU A 61 -1.32 10.09 4.58
C GLU A 61 -0.15 9.57 3.73
N ALA A 62 -0.49 8.84 2.66
CA ALA A 62 0.48 8.35 1.69
C ALA A 62 0.64 9.36 0.55
N LEU A 63 1.89 9.72 0.27
CA LEU A 63 2.25 10.70 -0.75
C LEU A 63 2.98 10.01 -1.88
N VAL A 64 2.67 10.43 -3.11
CA VAL A 64 3.49 10.06 -4.26
C VAL A 64 4.62 11.08 -4.38
N GLY A 65 5.86 10.61 -4.24
CA GLY A 65 7.08 11.37 -4.40
C GLY A 65 7.63 11.28 -5.83
N GLU A 66 8.81 11.88 -6.01
CA GLU A 66 9.52 11.84 -7.28
C GLU A 66 9.93 10.41 -7.68
N ASP A 67 10.31 10.28 -8.94
CA ASP A 67 10.90 9.06 -9.48
C ASP A 67 12.09 8.65 -8.61
N PHE A 68 12.07 7.41 -8.12
CA PHE A 68 13.17 6.84 -7.38
C PHE A 68 13.84 5.77 -8.22
N SER A 69 15.18 5.84 -8.30
CA SER A 69 16.01 4.93 -9.10
C SER A 69 15.89 5.17 -10.61
N THR A 70 16.23 4.17 -11.41
CA THR A 70 16.05 4.11 -12.87
C THR A 70 14.63 3.68 -13.28
N SER A 71 13.68 3.67 -12.33
CA SER A 71 12.29 3.29 -12.57
C SER A 71 11.53 4.45 -13.19
N ASP A 72 10.57 4.16 -14.06
CA ASP A 72 9.60 5.13 -14.57
C ASP A 72 8.36 5.27 -13.67
N TYR A 73 8.41 4.67 -12.48
CA TYR A 73 7.39 4.76 -11.44
C TYR A 73 7.80 5.76 -10.35
N GLY A 74 6.85 6.59 -9.94
CA GLY A 74 6.95 7.49 -8.80
C GLY A 74 6.93 6.73 -7.48
N SER A 75 7.70 7.19 -6.50
CA SER A 75 7.75 6.53 -5.19
C SER A 75 6.51 6.78 -4.37
N ILE A 76 6.12 5.80 -3.56
CA ILE A 76 5.07 5.97 -2.56
C ILE A 76 5.72 6.06 -1.18
N HIS A 77 5.51 7.18 -0.50
CA HIS A 77 5.99 7.44 0.85
C HIS A 77 4.82 7.49 1.83
N PHE A 78 4.90 6.71 2.90
CA PHE A 78 3.97 6.76 4.03
C PHE A 78 4.71 6.37 5.30
N GLU A 79 4.22 6.86 6.44
CA GLU A 79 4.77 6.52 7.74
C GLU A 79 3.88 5.52 8.46
N VAL A 80 4.50 4.50 9.05
CA VAL A 80 3.83 3.53 9.92
C VAL A 80 4.18 3.84 11.37
N ILE A 81 3.20 4.29 12.14
CA ILE A 81 3.31 4.56 13.56
C ILE A 81 3.21 3.24 14.32
N VAL A 82 4.36 2.68 14.66
CA VAL A 82 4.45 1.49 15.51
C VAL A 82 4.41 1.94 16.97
N LYS A 83 3.32 1.63 17.68
CA LYS A 83 3.32 1.75 19.14
C LYS A 83 4.39 0.79 19.70
N PRO A 84 5.18 1.22 20.71
CA PRO A 84 6.14 0.31 21.33
C PRO A 84 5.42 -0.96 21.76
N PRO A 85 6.00 -2.16 21.51
CA PRO A 85 5.37 -3.39 21.89
C PRO A 85 5.10 -3.36 23.40
N VAL A 86 3.83 -3.55 23.78
CA VAL A 86 3.51 -3.89 25.17
C VAL A 86 4.28 -5.18 25.47
N PRO A 87 5.04 -5.27 26.57
CA PRO A 87 5.80 -6.47 26.89
C PRO A 87 4.89 -7.69 26.86
N SER A 88 5.02 -8.50 25.82
CA SER A 88 4.33 -9.78 25.68
C SER A 88 5.24 -10.85 26.29
N PRO A 89 4.75 -11.74 27.16
CA PRO A 89 5.52 -12.89 27.64
C PRO A 89 5.82 -13.90 26.50
N HIS A 90 5.24 -13.71 25.32
CA HIS A 90 5.52 -14.48 24.12
C HIS A 90 6.33 -13.60 23.16
N GLY A 91 7.64 -13.89 23.09
CA GLY A 91 8.61 -13.14 22.30
C GLY A 91 8.21 -12.97 20.84
N TYR A 92 8.50 -11.79 20.30
CA TYR A 92 8.45 -11.53 18.86
C TYR A 92 9.30 -12.57 18.13
N ARG A 93 8.74 -13.20 17.08
CA ARG A 93 9.55 -14.01 16.17
C ARG A 93 10.27 -13.05 15.24
N ASP A 94 11.60 -13.01 15.33
CA ASP A 94 12.43 -12.33 14.34
C ASP A 94 12.22 -13.01 12.98
N PHE A 95 11.77 -12.22 11.98
CA PHE A 95 11.75 -12.67 10.60
C PHE A 95 13.12 -12.41 9.99
N SER A 96 13.93 -13.46 9.85
CA SER A 96 15.15 -13.42 9.08
C SER A 96 14.82 -13.57 7.59
N TRP A 97 15.14 -12.55 6.78
CA TRP A 97 15.08 -12.66 5.34
C TRP A 97 16.17 -13.59 4.84
N ALA A 98 15.79 -14.67 4.16
CA ALA A 98 16.74 -15.51 3.44
C ALA A 98 17.17 -14.76 2.18
N SER A 99 18.40 -14.24 2.17
CA SER A 99 19.07 -13.82 0.95
C SER A 99 19.32 -15.06 0.08
N LEU A 100 18.53 -15.23 -0.98
CA LEU A 100 18.88 -16.14 -2.07
C LEU A 100 19.97 -15.46 -2.90
N GLY A 101 21.19 -15.98 -2.79
CA GLY A 101 22.33 -15.59 -3.62
C GLY A 101 22.27 -16.20 -5.01
#